data_AF-A0A7D9I1I5-F1
#
_entry.id   AF-A0A7D9I1I5-F1
#
_cell.length_a   1.000
_cell.length_b   1.000
_cell.length_c   1.000
_cell.angle_alpha   90.00
_cell.angle_beta   90.00
_cell.angle_gamma   90.00
#
_symmetry.space_group_name_H-M   'P 1'
#
loop_
_entity.id
_entity.type
_entity.pdbx_description
1 polymer ?
#
loop_
_entity_poly.entity_id
_entity_poly.type
_entity_poly.pdbx_seq_one_letter_code
_entity_poly.pdbx_strand_id
1 'polypeptide(L)'
;MKILLGKSQIAFRKCKGNNGTLTAGELKNPGRLERLIHHDEGYKFLRALRGSPPYFEKAKKDLFAMIRKLGPATLFCSFSSAETKWIHLLRILGKLVDNKNYSDNELENLKWEEKCRLIQSDPVTCARHFDYQFNTFKGVSHE
;
A
#
# COMPACT_ATOMS: atom_id res chain seq x y z
N MET A 1 -10.24 -28.33 -15.40
CA MET A 1 -9.07 -28.63 -14.55
C MET A 1 -8.98 -27.62 -13.39
N LYS A 2 -8.85 -28.15 -12.17
CA LYS A 2 -8.21 -27.57 -10.96
C LYS A 2 -8.67 -26.21 -10.39
N ILE A 3 -9.96 -26.00 -10.10
CA ILE A 3 -10.37 -25.00 -9.09
C ILE A 3 -11.38 -25.53 -8.05
N LEU A 4 -11.82 -26.79 -8.19
CA LEU A 4 -12.92 -27.36 -7.40
C LEU A 4 -12.51 -28.28 -6.24
N LEU A 5 -11.22 -28.54 -6.03
CA LEU A 5 -10.75 -29.56 -5.07
C LEU A 5 -10.10 -29.00 -3.78
N GLY A 6 -10.00 -27.67 -3.61
CA GLY A 6 -9.13 -27.09 -2.57
C GLY A 6 -9.78 -26.30 -1.44
N LYS A 7 -11.11 -26.22 -1.32
CA LYS A 7 -11.75 -25.34 -0.31
C LYS A 7 -12.71 -26.11 0.57
N SER A 8 -12.14 -26.92 1.46
CA SER A 8 -12.84 -27.43 2.63
C SER A 8 -13.09 -26.26 3.60
N GLN A 9 -14.18 -25.52 3.39
CA GLN A 9 -14.83 -24.75 4.44
C GLN A 9 -16.10 -25.51 4.79
N ILE A 10 -15.96 -26.43 5.74
CA ILE A 10 -17.07 -27.09 6.41
C ILE A 10 -17.71 -26.06 7.33
N ALA A 11 -18.71 -25.37 6.79
CA ALA A 11 -19.88 -24.91 7.52
C ALA A 11 -21.04 -25.05 6.53
N PHE A 12 -21.63 -26.24 6.49
CA PHE A 12 -22.80 -26.52 5.66
C PHE A 12 -23.98 -25.67 6.17
N ARG A 13 -24.25 -24.54 5.54
CA ARG A 13 -25.65 -24.20 5.22
C ARG A 13 -25.90 -24.65 3.80
N LYS A 14 -26.15 -25.96 3.66
CA LYS A 14 -26.53 -26.60 2.41
C LYS A 14 -27.98 -26.22 2.11
N CYS A 15 -28.25 -24.98 1.72
CA CYS A 15 -29.46 -24.71 0.95
C CYS A 15 -29.25 -25.39 -0.42
N LYS A 16 -30.03 -26.44 -0.67
CA LYS A 16 -30.06 -27.21 -1.92
C LYS A 16 -30.71 -26.35 -3.00
N GLY A 17 -30.03 -25.26 -3.39
CA GLY A 17 -30.39 -24.46 -4.56
C GLY A 17 -30.16 -25.30 -5.80
N ASN A 18 -31.16 -25.33 -6.69
CA ASN A 18 -31.10 -26.09 -7.93
C ASN A 18 -29.83 -25.69 -8.70
N ASN A 19 -29.05 -26.65 -9.22
CA ASN A 19 -27.82 -26.43 -10.01
C ASN A 19 -28.08 -25.78 -11.39
N GLY A 20 -29.09 -24.92 -11.50
CA GLY A 20 -29.43 -24.20 -12.72
C GLY A 20 -28.46 -23.05 -12.97
N THR A 21 -28.04 -22.87 -14.21
CA THR A 21 -27.26 -21.73 -14.66
C THR A 21 -28.10 -20.45 -14.56
N LEU A 22 -27.78 -19.59 -13.60
CA LEU A 22 -28.38 -18.25 -13.46
C LEU A 22 -28.07 -17.40 -14.70
N THR A 23 -29.10 -17.05 -15.46
CA THR A 23 -28.96 -16.26 -16.70
C THR A 23 -29.41 -14.80 -16.47
N ALA A 24 -28.81 -13.83 -17.18
CA ALA A 24 -29.14 -12.41 -17.03
C ALA A 24 -30.64 -12.08 -17.26
N GLY A 25 -31.33 -12.85 -18.11
CA GLY A 25 -32.78 -12.70 -18.32
C GLY A 25 -33.60 -13.08 -17.09
N GLU A 26 -33.14 -14.04 -16.28
CA GLU A 26 -33.84 -14.51 -15.09
C GLU A 26 -33.78 -13.49 -13.94
N LEU A 27 -32.73 -12.63 -13.92
CA LEU A 27 -32.55 -11.56 -12.95
C LEU A 27 -33.45 -10.34 -13.22
N LYS A 28 -34.03 -10.22 -14.42
CA LYS A 28 -35.00 -9.16 -14.74
C LYS A 28 -36.36 -9.39 -14.10
N ASN A 29 -36.65 -10.61 -13.66
CA ASN A 29 -37.91 -10.97 -13.01
C ASN A 29 -37.87 -10.58 -11.52
N PRO A 30 -38.68 -9.61 -11.07
CA PRO A 30 -38.59 -9.09 -9.70
C PRO A 30 -38.85 -10.16 -8.65
N GLY A 31 -39.83 -11.06 -8.86
CA GLY A 31 -40.14 -12.13 -7.91
C GLY A 31 -39.05 -13.21 -7.79
N ARG A 32 -38.16 -13.36 -8.80
CA ARG A 32 -37.02 -14.29 -8.73
C ARG A 32 -35.80 -13.63 -8.08
N LEU A 33 -35.62 -12.33 -8.31
CA LEU A 33 -34.61 -11.52 -7.63
C LEU A 33 -34.85 -11.49 -6.11
N GLU A 34 -36.10 -11.26 -5.69
CA GLU A 34 -36.47 -11.28 -4.27
C GLU A 34 -36.19 -12.64 -3.62
N ARG A 35 -36.54 -13.74 -4.30
CA ARG A 35 -36.22 -15.09 -3.82
C ARG A 35 -34.71 -15.33 -3.69
N LEU A 36 -33.91 -14.83 -4.64
CA LEU A 36 -32.45 -14.93 -4.61
C LEU A 36 -31.84 -14.18 -3.42
N ILE A 37 -32.40 -13.01 -3.09
CA ILE A 37 -32.01 -12.20 -1.93
C ILE A 37 -32.40 -12.89 -0.61
N HIS A 38 -33.63 -13.43 -0.52
CA HIS A 38 -34.14 -14.07 0.69
C HIS A 38 -33.50 -15.44 0.98
N HIS A 39 -33.06 -16.17 -0.06
CA HIS A 39 -32.50 -17.52 0.09
C HIS A 39 -30.96 -17.58 0.19
N ASP A 40 -30.28 -16.46 0.37
CA ASP A 40 -28.81 -16.38 0.52
C ASP A 40 -28.01 -16.89 -0.71
N GLU A 41 -28.71 -17.20 -1.81
CA GLU A 41 -28.11 -17.57 -3.10
C GLU A 41 -27.39 -16.37 -3.73
N GLY A 42 -27.90 -15.16 -3.49
CA GLY A 42 -27.25 -13.90 -3.85
C GLY A 42 -25.87 -13.75 -3.22
N TYR A 43 -25.64 -14.28 -2.02
CA TYR A 43 -24.32 -14.22 -1.36
C TYR A 43 -23.25 -14.96 -2.14
N LYS A 44 -23.56 -16.17 -2.65
CA LYS A 44 -22.62 -16.97 -3.44
C LYS A 44 -22.28 -16.29 -4.78
N PHE A 45 -23.29 -15.74 -5.44
CA PHE A 45 -23.12 -15.00 -6.69
C PHE A 45 -22.29 -13.72 -6.48
N LEU A 46 -22.69 -12.88 -5.51
CA LEU A 46 -22.04 -11.61 -5.23
C LEU A 46 -20.62 -11.79 -4.70
N ARG A 47 -20.28 -12.90 -4.03
CA ARG A 47 -18.91 -13.18 -3.58
C ARG A 47 -17.89 -13.24 -4.73
N ALA A 48 -18.33 -13.51 -5.97
CA ALA A 48 -17.48 -13.45 -7.16
C ALA A 48 -17.40 -12.03 -7.77
N LEU A 49 -18.37 -11.17 -7.50
CA LEU A 49 -18.43 -9.80 -7.98
C LEU A 49 -17.56 -8.89 -7.09
N ARG A 50 -16.44 -8.41 -7.63
CA ARG A 50 -15.55 -7.47 -6.93
C ARG A 50 -16.31 -6.19 -6.57
N GLY A 51 -16.17 -5.73 -5.33
CA GLY A 51 -16.87 -4.53 -4.84
C GLY A 51 -18.23 -4.81 -4.19
N SER A 52 -18.74 -6.04 -4.25
CA SER A 52 -19.95 -6.40 -3.52
C SER A 52 -19.68 -6.54 -2.00
N PRO A 53 -20.70 -6.37 -1.14
CA PRO A 53 -20.54 -6.60 0.29
C PRO A 53 -20.06 -8.03 0.64
N PRO A 54 -20.59 -9.13 0.03
CA PRO A 54 -20.08 -10.49 0.26
C PRO A 54 -18.63 -10.70 -0.17
N TYR A 55 -18.17 -10.00 -1.21
CA TYR A 55 -16.76 -10.04 -1.63
C TYR A 55 -15.84 -9.44 -0.56
N PHE A 56 -16.19 -8.27 -0.02
CA PHE A 56 -15.40 -7.62 1.03
C PHE A 56 -15.42 -8.37 2.36
N GLU A 57 -16.57 -8.93 2.74
CA GLU A 57 -16.68 -9.73 3.97
C GLU A 57 -15.75 -10.95 3.92
N LYS A 58 -15.69 -11.62 2.77
CA LYS A 58 -14.73 -12.71 2.55
C LYS A 58 -13.28 -12.22 2.67
N ALA A 59 -12.92 -11.16 1.94
CA ALA A 59 -11.56 -10.63 1.96
C ALA A 59 -11.11 -10.25 3.39
N LYS A 60 -12.03 -9.66 4.17
CA LYS A 60 -11.81 -9.35 5.59
C LYS A 60 -11.56 -10.60 6.43
N LYS A 61 -12.38 -11.65 6.28
CA LYS A 61 -12.20 -12.92 7.01
C LYS A 61 -10.86 -13.58 6.65
N ASP A 62 -10.52 -13.59 5.37
CA ASP A 62 -9.25 -14.14 4.88
C ASP A 62 -8.06 -13.34 5.44
N LEU A 63 -8.15 -12.00 5.50
CA LEU A 63 -7.15 -11.14 6.13
C LEU A 63 -6.95 -11.43 7.62
N PHE A 64 -8.02 -11.53 8.41
CA PHE A 64 -7.91 -11.89 9.83
C PHE A 64 -7.33 -13.29 10.04
N ALA A 65 -7.68 -14.24 9.17
CA ALA A 65 -7.09 -15.57 9.20
C ALA A 65 -5.59 -15.54 8.90
N MET A 66 -5.16 -14.74 7.90
CA MET A 66 -3.73 -14.51 7.61
C MET A 66 -3.02 -13.88 8.81
N ILE A 67 -3.58 -12.83 9.41
CA ILE A 67 -2.99 -12.18 10.59
C ILE A 67 -2.83 -13.17 11.76
N ARG A 68 -3.83 -14.02 12.00
CA ARG A 68 -3.77 -15.02 13.07
C ARG A 68 -2.74 -16.13 12.82
N LYS A 69 -2.49 -16.48 11.55
CA LYS A 69 -1.64 -17.62 11.19
C LYS A 69 -0.20 -17.24 10.88
N LEU A 70 0.00 -16.16 10.13
CA LEU A 70 1.31 -15.66 9.72
C LEU A 70 1.84 -14.59 10.66
N GLY A 71 0.96 -13.96 11.45
CA GLY A 71 1.29 -12.81 12.27
C GLY A 71 0.93 -11.49 11.58
N PRO A 72 1.24 -10.35 12.23
CA PRO A 72 1.02 -9.04 11.65
C PRO A 72 1.78 -8.88 10.33
N ALA A 73 1.23 -8.11 9.38
CA ALA A 73 1.89 -7.84 8.13
C ALA A 73 3.19 -7.07 8.37
N THR A 74 4.33 -7.65 7.99
CA THR A 74 5.62 -6.96 8.00
C THR A 74 5.83 -6.26 6.66
N LEU A 75 5.97 -4.94 6.68
CA LEU A 75 6.35 -4.16 5.51
C LEU A 75 7.86 -3.92 5.55
N PHE A 76 8.55 -4.28 4.48
CA PHE A 76 9.94 -3.91 4.26
C PHE A 76 9.99 -2.81 3.21
N CYS A 77 10.61 -1.68 3.57
CA CYS A 77 10.86 -0.58 2.66
C CYS A 77 12.32 -0.13 2.78
N SER A 78 12.91 0.18 1.63
CA SER A 78 14.25 0.74 1.54
C SER A 78 14.14 2.20 1.15
N PHE A 79 14.87 3.07 1.84
CA PHE A 79 14.91 4.49 1.57
C PHE A 79 16.30 4.87 1.04
N SER A 80 16.33 5.67 -0.01
CA SER A 80 17.56 6.24 -0.56
C SER A 80 17.57 7.74 -0.32
N SER A 81 18.74 8.27 0.03
CA SER A 81 18.96 9.72 0.09
C SER A 81 19.07 10.31 -1.32
N ALA A 82 18.52 11.50 -1.52
CA ALA A 82 18.64 12.27 -2.76
C ALA A 82 19.28 13.62 -2.47
N GLU A 83 20.49 13.61 -1.88
CA GLU A 83 21.13 14.83 -1.33
C GLU A 83 21.27 15.95 -2.36
N THR A 84 21.51 15.62 -3.63
CA THR A 84 21.67 16.62 -4.71
C THR A 84 20.43 17.44 -5.01
N LYS A 85 19.26 17.02 -4.51
CA LYS A 85 17.98 17.72 -4.65
C LYS A 85 17.60 18.52 -3.41
N TRP A 86 18.29 18.33 -2.29
CA TRP A 86 17.98 18.98 -1.03
C TRP A 86 18.70 20.32 -0.94
N ILE A 87 18.04 21.38 -1.39
CA ILE A 87 18.62 22.73 -1.48
C ILE A 87 19.07 23.22 -0.09
N HIS A 88 18.30 22.96 0.96
CA HIS A 88 18.67 23.30 2.33
C HIS A 88 19.93 22.55 2.80
N LEU A 89 20.09 21.27 2.44
CA LEU A 89 21.32 20.51 2.72
C LEU A 89 22.50 21.10 1.96
N LEU A 90 22.36 21.38 0.66
CA LEU A 90 23.41 22.00 -0.14
C LEU A 90 23.82 23.38 0.40
N ARG A 91 22.87 24.14 0.96
CA ARG A 91 23.15 25.41 1.63
C ARG A 91 23.99 25.22 2.89
N ILE A 92 23.65 24.23 3.72
CA ILE A 92 24.41 23.89 4.92
C ILE A 92 25.83 23.46 4.54
N LEU A 93 25.96 22.57 3.54
CA LEU A 93 27.25 22.11 3.04
C LEU A 93 28.07 23.26 2.44
N GLY A 94 27.47 24.13 1.64
CA GLY A 94 28.16 25.30 1.09
C GLY A 94 28.68 26.26 2.17
N LYS A 95 27.95 26.39 3.28
CA LYS A 95 28.40 27.16 4.44
C LYS A 95 29.52 26.47 5.20
N LEU A 96 29.48 25.15 5.35
CA LEU A 96 30.49 24.37 6.11
C LEU A 96 31.79 24.16 5.32
N VAL A 97 31.68 23.81 4.04
CA VAL A 97 32.81 23.44 3.18
C VAL A 97 33.42 24.67 2.52
N ASP A 98 32.59 25.52 1.90
CA ASP A 98 33.06 26.66 1.09
C ASP A 98 33.03 28.00 1.86
N ASN A 99 32.52 28.02 3.10
CA ASN A 99 32.28 29.23 3.89
C ASN A 99 31.46 30.30 3.13
N LYS A 100 30.61 29.88 2.17
CA LYS A 100 29.77 30.76 1.37
C LYS A 100 28.29 30.57 1.71
N ASN A 101 27.58 31.68 1.86
CA ASN A 101 26.12 31.68 1.92
C ASN A 101 25.56 31.72 0.50
N TYR A 102 25.12 30.57 0.00
CA TYR A 102 24.46 30.47 -1.29
C TYR A 102 22.97 30.85 -1.20
N SER A 103 22.47 31.53 -2.24
CA SER A 103 21.03 31.69 -2.47
C SER A 103 20.41 30.44 -3.12
N ASP A 104 19.09 30.28 -3.03
CA ASP A 104 18.39 29.14 -3.65
C ASP A 104 18.62 29.07 -5.16
N ASN A 105 18.55 30.22 -5.85
CA ASN A 105 18.79 30.31 -7.28
C ASN A 105 20.20 29.86 -7.66
N GLU A 106 21.22 30.19 -6.85
CA GLU A 106 22.59 29.71 -7.10
C GLU A 106 22.70 28.20 -6.90
N LEU A 107 22.08 27.64 -5.85
CA LEU A 107 22.14 26.21 -5.54
C LEU A 107 21.41 25.35 -6.57
N GLU A 108 20.27 25.82 -7.07
CA GLU A 108 19.55 25.13 -8.14
C GLU A 108 20.40 25.03 -9.40
N ASN A 109 21.07 26.13 -9.75
CA ASN A 109 21.92 26.26 -10.94
C ASN A 109 23.36 25.74 -10.77
N LEU A 110 23.73 25.22 -9.59
CA LEU A 110 25.04 24.57 -9.41
C LEU A 110 25.17 23.38 -10.38
N LYS A 111 26.36 23.28 -10.98
CA LYS A 111 26.75 22.13 -11.79
C LYS A 111 26.70 20.85 -10.95
N TRP A 112 26.48 19.72 -11.62
CA TRP A 112 26.39 18.41 -10.97
C TRP A 112 27.66 18.08 -10.19
N GLU A 113 28.82 18.38 -10.77
CA GLU A 113 30.13 18.11 -10.18
C GLU A 113 30.34 18.89 -8.87
N GLU A 114 29.89 20.14 -8.80
CA GLU A 114 29.96 20.97 -7.59
C GLU A 114 29.04 20.42 -6.48
N LYS A 115 27.82 19.98 -6.84
CA LYS A 115 26.92 19.33 -5.89
C LYS A 115 27.54 18.05 -5.33
N CYS A 116 28.13 17.22 -6.20
CA CYS A 116 28.84 16.02 -5.77
C CYS A 116 30.03 16.34 -4.88
N ARG A 117 30.83 17.36 -5.21
CA ARG A 117 31.97 17.81 -4.39
C ARG A 117 31.52 18.19 -2.99
N LEU A 118 30.47 19.00 -2.86
CA LEU A 118 29.93 19.42 -1.56
C LEU A 118 29.50 18.22 -0.71
N ILE A 119 28.76 17.28 -1.30
CA ILE A 119 28.26 16.08 -0.61
C ILE A 119 29.41 15.17 -0.16
N GLN A 120 30.40 14.96 -1.03
CA GLN A 120 31.56 14.10 -0.74
C GLN A 120 32.52 14.74 0.27
N SER A 121 32.54 16.06 0.36
CA SER A 121 33.41 16.79 1.27
C SER A 121 32.96 16.69 2.73
N ASP A 122 31.64 16.59 2.98
CA ASP A 122 31.10 16.36 4.33
C ASP A 122 29.98 15.30 4.33
N PRO A 123 30.34 14.02 4.22
CA PRO A 123 29.38 12.92 4.23
C PRO A 123 28.71 12.73 5.61
N VAL A 124 29.33 13.23 6.69
CA VAL A 124 28.80 13.10 8.05
C VAL A 124 27.55 13.96 8.20
N THR A 125 27.59 15.20 7.71
CA THR A 125 26.39 16.07 7.72
C THR A 125 25.28 15.51 6.84
N CYS A 126 25.60 14.92 5.69
CA CYS A 126 24.62 14.24 4.83
C CYS A 126 23.94 13.06 5.56
N ALA A 127 24.71 12.22 6.25
CA ALA A 127 24.17 11.09 7.02
C ALA A 127 23.25 11.56 8.16
N ARG A 128 23.67 12.58 8.91
CA ARG A 128 22.85 13.18 9.99
C ARG A 128 21.56 13.79 9.44
N HIS A 129 21.65 14.46 8.29
CA HIS A 129 20.49 15.06 7.65
C HIS A 129 19.51 13.99 7.16
N PHE A 130 19.99 12.92 6.54
CA PHE A 130 19.16 11.78 6.15
C PHE A 130 18.46 11.14 7.35
N ASP A 131 19.18 10.91 8.45
CA ASP A 131 18.59 10.36 9.68
C ASP A 131 17.49 11.27 10.23
N TYR A 132 17.72 12.59 10.27
CA TYR A 132 16.71 13.56 10.66
C TYR A 132 15.46 13.51 9.77
N GLN A 133 15.62 13.47 8.45
CA GLN A 133 14.49 13.36 7.51
C GLN A 133 13.73 12.05 7.71
N PHE A 134 14.44 10.95 7.95
CA PHE A 134 13.84 9.64 8.17
C PHE A 134 13.07 9.57 9.50
N ASN A 135 13.62 10.13 10.58
CA ASN A 135 12.95 10.20 11.88
C ASN A 135 11.70 11.09 11.80
N THR A 136 11.78 12.20 11.07
CA THR A 136 10.61 13.06 10.77
C THR A 136 9.55 12.29 9.99
N PHE A 137 9.93 11.52 8.97
CA PHE A 137 8.99 10.70 8.19
C PHE A 137 8.27 9.64 9.03
N LYS A 138 8.99 9.00 9.97
CA LYS A 138 8.39 8.03 10.90
C LYS A 138 7.41 8.67 11.88
N GLY A 139 7.38 10.00 12.00
CA GLY A 139 6.56 10.71 13.00
C GLY A 139 7.07 10.52 14.43
N VAL A 140 8.34 10.13 14.60
CA VAL A 140 8.97 10.06 15.93
C VAL A 140 9.51 11.45 16.24
N SER A 141 8.69 12.28 16.88
CA SER A 141 9.16 13.51 17.51
C SER A 141 10.06 13.13 18.69
N HIS A 142 11.34 13.46 18.60
CA HIS A 142 12.23 13.45 19.75
C HIS A 142 11.81 14.61 20.65
N GLU A 143 11.04 14.31 21.70
CA GLU A 143 11.01 15.12 22.93
C GLU A 143 12.35 15.02 23.65
#